data_AF-A0A2P6W683-F1
#
_entry.id   AF-A0A2P6W683-F1
#
_cell.length_a   1.000
_cell.length_b   1.000
_cell.length_c   1.000
_cell.angle_alpha   90.00
_cell.angle_beta   90.00
_cell.angle_gamma   90.00
#
_symmetry.space_group_name_H-M   'P 1'
#
loop_
_entity.id
_entity.type
_entity.pdbx_description
1 polymer ?
#
loop_
_entity_poly.entity_id
_entity_poly.type
_entity_poly.pdbx_seq_one_letter_code
_entity_poly.pdbx_strand_id
1 'polypeptide(L)'
;MKEVFYFQQPLALLAGLVAFSGVYIFLKASGREGRIVGITRTLFFLLLAISLAGPFLQDSRMIEDQQDLFILEDSSRSSELLENTSMDAENVDIQRKTILTGNNSKLASALKSELRPESKYLLMSDGRSSEDLENVLRKYRDENSTISVLKPEMETERSVHVSGPSTPVPGAATKFTVDISSTEQDEVPVKVTLDNNTVLDSSVSGSWSFNRSFSSEAVHRISAEIESDDRFSGNNRYYKTVKVEEKPEILYIGTESELSDKLSQFYRVTVRQEIPDDLSDYYTTVSTRKLDEERIQDYITKGNGYLYLGDYDKSARHLPLKASKENYNDE
;
A
#
# COMPACT_ATOMS: atom_id res chain seq x y z
N MET A 1 -54.60 -31.44 27.53
CA MET A 1 -53.47 -31.11 28.41
C MET A 1 -54.05 -30.77 29.77
N LYS A 2 -53.72 -31.54 30.82
CA LYS A 2 -54.18 -31.28 32.19
C LYS A 2 -53.36 -30.12 32.75
N GLU A 3 -53.95 -28.94 32.90
CA GLU A 3 -53.33 -27.88 33.68
C GLU A 3 -53.40 -28.26 35.16
N VAL A 4 -52.31 -28.85 35.64
CA VAL A 4 -52.06 -29.02 37.06
C VAL A 4 -51.63 -27.65 37.57
N PHE A 5 -52.52 -26.95 38.27
CA PHE A 5 -52.21 -25.72 38.98
C PHE A 5 -51.11 -26.00 40.02
N TYR A 6 -49.86 -25.80 39.64
CA TYR A 6 -48.74 -25.86 40.57
C TYR A 6 -48.76 -24.61 41.47
N PHE A 7 -48.65 -24.83 42.77
CA PHE A 7 -48.52 -23.83 43.84
C PHE A 7 -47.23 -22.97 43.75
N GLN A 8 -46.49 -23.04 42.64
CA GLN A 8 -45.21 -22.35 42.46
C GLN A 8 -45.36 -20.91 41.97
N GLN A 9 -46.53 -20.48 41.53
CA GLN A 9 -46.75 -19.08 41.20
C GLN A 9 -47.07 -18.29 42.48
N PRO A 10 -46.30 -17.25 42.84
CA PRO A 10 -46.57 -16.42 44.03
C PRO A 10 -47.99 -15.83 44.05
N LEU A 11 -48.62 -15.73 42.87
CA LEU A 11 -50.02 -15.34 42.69
C LEU A 11 -51.03 -16.33 43.26
N ALA A 12 -50.77 -17.64 43.23
CA ALA A 12 -51.69 -18.64 43.79
C ALA A 12 -51.74 -18.56 45.33
N LEU A 13 -50.59 -18.29 45.96
CA LEU A 13 -50.50 -18.03 47.40
C LEU A 13 -51.25 -16.74 47.80
N LEU A 14 -51.09 -15.68 47.01
CA LEU A 14 -51.75 -14.40 47.26
C LEU A 14 -53.27 -14.48 47.06
N ALA A 15 -53.72 -15.18 46.01
CA ALA A 15 -55.13 -15.48 45.77
C ALA A 15 -55.72 -16.35 46.91
N GLY A 16 -54.97 -17.34 47.40
CA GLY A 16 -55.36 -18.15 48.55
C GLY A 16 -55.55 -17.33 49.84
N LEU A 17 -54.62 -16.41 50.12
CA LEU A 17 -54.68 -15.52 51.29
C LEU A 17 -55.88 -14.57 51.23
N VAL A 18 -56.14 -13.97 50.06
CA VAL A 18 -57.30 -13.09 49.83
C VAL A 18 -58.60 -13.87 49.96
N ALA A 19 -58.70 -15.06 49.36
CA ALA A 19 -59.88 -15.92 49.47
C ALA A 19 -60.15 -16.35 50.93
N PHE A 20 -59.11 -16.71 51.68
CA PHE A 20 -59.23 -17.09 53.09
C PHE A 20 -59.74 -15.92 53.95
N SER A 21 -59.24 -14.70 53.71
CA SER A 21 -59.72 -13.49 54.39
C SER A 21 -61.20 -13.19 54.08
N GLY A 22 -61.62 -13.41 52.83
CA GLY A 22 -63.01 -13.26 52.39
C GLY A 22 -63.96 -14.25 53.04
N VAL A 23 -63.57 -15.53 53.09
CA VAL A 23 -64.34 -16.60 53.76
C VAL A 23 -64.44 -16.35 55.26
N TYR A 24 -63.35 -15.92 55.91
CA TYR A 24 -63.35 -15.59 57.34
C TYR A 24 -64.33 -14.45 57.66
N ILE A 25 -64.33 -13.37 56.86
CA ILE A 25 -65.26 -12.24 57.02
C ILE A 25 -66.70 -12.69 56.75
N PHE A 26 -66.93 -13.54 55.74
CA PHE A 26 -68.25 -14.06 55.41
C PHE A 26 -68.85 -14.95 56.50
N LEU A 27 -68.02 -15.79 57.15
CA LEU A 27 -68.45 -16.64 58.27
C LEU A 27 -68.74 -15.84 59.55
N LYS A 28 -68.09 -14.70 59.76
CA LYS A 28 -68.25 -13.86 60.96
C LYS A 28 -69.36 -12.80 60.83
N ALA A 29 -69.87 -12.55 59.63
CA ALA A 29 -70.89 -11.54 59.38
C ALA A 29 -72.31 -12.04 59.74
N SER A 30 -72.93 -11.47 60.79
CA SER A 30 -74.33 -11.71 61.15
C SER A 30 -75.27 -10.73 60.43
N GLY A 31 -75.82 -11.17 59.29
CA GLY A 31 -76.84 -10.44 58.53
C GLY A 31 -76.60 -10.41 57.02
N ARG A 32 -77.67 -10.15 56.26
CA ARG A 32 -77.67 -10.18 54.79
C ARG A 32 -76.77 -9.10 54.18
N GLU A 33 -76.67 -7.94 54.84
CA GLU A 33 -75.84 -6.81 54.40
C GLU A 33 -74.33 -7.08 54.62
N GLY A 34 -73.95 -7.66 55.75
CA GLY A 34 -72.56 -8.00 56.03
C GLY A 34 -71.97 -9.03 55.06
N ARG A 35 -72.80 -9.96 54.56
CA ARG A 35 -72.41 -10.93 53.53
C ARG A 35 -72.13 -10.27 52.18
N ILE A 36 -72.93 -9.27 51.79
CA ILE A 36 -72.75 -8.55 50.53
C ILE A 36 -71.44 -7.74 50.57
N VAL A 37 -71.15 -7.05 51.68
CA VAL A 37 -69.91 -6.29 51.87
C VAL A 37 -68.68 -7.21 51.87
N GLY A 38 -68.79 -8.41 52.44
CA GLY A 38 -67.73 -9.43 52.37
C GLY A 38 -67.42 -9.82 50.93
N ILE A 39 -68.44 -10.17 50.15
CA ILE A 39 -68.30 -10.60 48.75
C ILE A 39 -67.68 -9.49 47.88
N THR A 40 -68.17 -8.25 48.00
CA THR A 40 -67.67 -7.14 47.17
C THR A 40 -66.22 -6.80 47.49
N ARG A 41 -65.82 -6.83 48.77
CA ARG A 41 -64.42 -6.62 49.16
C ARG A 41 -63.51 -7.73 48.66
N THR A 42 -63.90 -9.00 48.78
CA THR A 42 -63.10 -10.12 48.25
C THR A 42 -62.94 -10.02 46.74
N LEU A 43 -64.01 -9.68 46.02
CA LEU A 43 -63.96 -9.48 44.58
C LEU A 43 -63.02 -8.34 44.19
N PHE A 44 -63.05 -7.23 44.93
CA PHE A 44 -62.18 -6.08 44.69
C PHE A 44 -60.71 -6.45 44.88
N PHE A 45 -60.36 -7.14 45.97
CA PHE A 45 -58.99 -7.59 46.20
C PHE A 45 -58.52 -8.60 45.16
N LEU A 46 -59.41 -9.47 44.67
CA LEU A 46 -59.08 -10.43 43.61
C LEU A 46 -58.78 -9.72 42.29
N LEU A 47 -59.59 -8.73 41.92
CA LEU A 47 -59.34 -7.90 40.73
C LEU A 47 -58.04 -7.08 40.86
N LEU A 48 -57.76 -6.55 42.04
CA LEU A 48 -56.54 -5.78 42.30
C LEU A 48 -55.28 -6.66 42.24
N ALA A 49 -55.38 -7.91 42.72
CA ALA A 49 -54.32 -8.90 42.59
C ALA A 49 -54.04 -9.27 41.13
N ILE A 50 -55.10 -9.47 40.31
CA ILE A 50 -54.95 -9.74 38.86
C ILE A 50 -54.32 -8.55 38.14
N SER A 51 -54.69 -7.31 38.52
CA SER A 51 -54.10 -6.10 37.95
C SER A 51 -52.62 -5.94 38.30
N LEU A 52 -52.24 -6.22 39.56
CA LEU A 52 -50.84 -6.19 40.02
C LEU A 52 -50.01 -7.34 39.43
N ALA A 53 -50.66 -8.45 39.10
CA ALA A 53 -50.01 -9.58 38.45
C ALA A 53 -49.43 -9.21 37.08
N GLY A 54 -50.02 -8.20 36.42
CA GLY A 54 -49.59 -7.64 35.13
C GLY A 54 -49.21 -8.74 34.14
N PRO A 55 -50.13 -9.30 33.34
CA PRO A 55 -49.80 -10.44 32.48
C PRO A 55 -48.67 -10.08 31.53
N PHE A 56 -47.45 -10.46 31.89
CA PHE A 56 -46.29 -10.28 31.04
C PHE A 56 -46.33 -11.43 30.05
N LEU A 57 -46.71 -11.12 28.81
CA LEU A 57 -46.45 -12.00 27.68
C LEU A 57 -44.93 -11.98 27.47
N GLN A 58 -44.26 -13.04 27.95
CA GLN A 58 -42.85 -13.24 27.67
C GLN A 58 -42.72 -13.69 26.21
N ASP A 59 -42.62 -12.73 25.29
CA ASP A 59 -42.33 -13.00 23.87
C ASP A 59 -40.85 -13.38 23.75
N SER A 60 -40.55 -14.67 23.90
CA SER A 60 -39.23 -15.21 23.61
C SER A 60 -39.06 -15.36 22.10
N ARG A 61 -38.53 -14.33 21.43
CA ARG A 61 -38.08 -14.49 20.04
C ARG A 61 -36.73 -15.18 20.03
N MET A 62 -36.68 -16.41 19.53
CA MET A 62 -35.43 -16.97 19.03
C MET A 62 -35.06 -16.17 17.78
N ILE A 63 -34.03 -15.31 17.89
CA ILE A 63 -33.37 -14.75 16.72
C ILE A 63 -32.40 -15.84 16.26
N GLU A 64 -32.73 -16.50 15.16
CA GLU A 64 -31.75 -17.32 14.43
C GLU A 64 -30.73 -16.34 13.85
N ASP A 65 -29.54 -16.30 14.44
CA ASP A 65 -28.42 -15.43 14.03
C ASP A 65 -27.85 -15.92 12.70
N GLN A 66 -28.60 -15.69 11.62
CA GLN A 66 -28.08 -15.77 10.26
C GLN A 66 -27.13 -14.58 10.10
N GLN A 67 -25.86 -14.82 10.36
CA GLN A 67 -24.82 -13.81 10.17
C GLN A 67 -24.62 -13.63 8.67
N ASP A 68 -25.19 -12.58 8.09
CA ASP A 68 -24.92 -12.18 6.71
C ASP A 68 -23.45 -11.75 6.59
N LEU A 69 -22.66 -12.50 5.81
CA LEU A 69 -21.27 -12.16 5.49
C LEU A 69 -21.21 -11.61 4.06
N PHE A 70 -20.83 -10.34 3.95
CA PHE A 70 -20.62 -9.69 2.65
C PHE A 70 -19.16 -9.83 2.22
N ILE A 71 -18.91 -10.62 1.18
CA ILE A 71 -17.59 -10.71 0.56
C ILE A 71 -17.51 -9.65 -0.54
N LEU A 72 -16.60 -8.69 -0.36
CA LEU A 72 -16.32 -7.63 -1.32
C LEU A 72 -15.05 -7.98 -2.09
N GLU A 73 -15.21 -8.19 -3.40
CA GLU A 73 -14.10 -8.57 -4.28
C GLU A 73 -13.60 -7.36 -5.08
N ASP A 74 -12.30 -7.12 -5.00
CA ASP A 74 -11.61 -6.16 -5.84
C ASP A 74 -11.09 -6.85 -7.11
N SER A 75 -11.74 -6.57 -8.23
CA SER A 75 -11.34 -7.05 -9.56
C SER A 75 -10.69 -5.93 -10.39
N SER A 76 -10.01 -4.99 -9.72
CA SER A 76 -9.17 -4.01 -10.39
C SER A 76 -7.90 -4.66 -10.94
N ARG A 77 -7.24 -3.97 -11.88
CA ARG A 77 -6.03 -4.44 -12.55
C ARG A 77 -4.86 -4.70 -11.59
N SER A 78 -4.80 -4.01 -10.45
CA SER A 78 -3.73 -4.23 -9.46
C SER A 78 -3.95 -5.50 -8.61
N SER A 79 -5.20 -5.88 -8.44
CA SER A 79 -5.63 -7.11 -7.76
C SER A 79 -5.75 -8.31 -8.70
N GLU A 80 -5.43 -8.13 -9.98
CA GLU A 80 -5.59 -9.16 -11.01
C GLU A 80 -4.69 -10.39 -10.80
N LEU A 81 -3.56 -10.21 -10.11
CA LEU A 81 -2.64 -11.28 -9.73
C LEU A 81 -3.11 -12.07 -8.49
N LEU A 82 -4.16 -11.62 -7.79
CA LEU A 82 -4.64 -12.35 -6.61
C LEU A 82 -5.34 -13.63 -7.05
N GLU A 83 -4.97 -14.74 -6.44
CA GLU A 83 -5.64 -16.01 -6.68
C GLU A 83 -7.08 -15.98 -6.16
N ASN A 84 -7.99 -16.60 -6.92
CA ASN A 84 -9.37 -16.76 -6.50
C ASN A 84 -9.46 -17.78 -5.36
N THR A 85 -9.44 -17.31 -4.11
CA THR A 85 -9.69 -18.16 -2.95
C THR A 85 -11.18 -18.55 -2.90
N SER A 86 -11.49 -19.80 -3.23
CA SER A 86 -12.82 -20.35 -2.95
C SER A 86 -13.00 -20.47 -1.43
N MET A 87 -13.97 -19.72 -0.91
CA MET A 87 -14.38 -19.79 0.48
C MET A 87 -15.78 -20.38 0.50
N ASP A 88 -15.87 -21.61 1.02
CA ASP A 88 -17.11 -22.26 1.40
C ASP A 88 -17.15 -22.30 2.92
N ALA A 89 -18.13 -21.61 3.52
CA ALA A 89 -18.38 -21.65 4.95
C ALA A 89 -19.70 -22.38 5.19
N GLU A 90 -19.68 -23.44 6.00
CA GLU A 90 -20.90 -24.11 6.45
C GLU A 90 -21.74 -23.16 7.30
N ASN A 91 -23.05 -23.07 7.00
CA ASN A 91 -24.05 -22.30 7.75
C ASN A 91 -23.89 -20.75 7.74
N VAL A 92 -23.25 -20.18 6.71
CA VAL A 92 -23.19 -18.71 6.51
C VAL A 92 -23.79 -18.37 5.14
N ASP A 93 -24.73 -17.41 5.09
CA ASP A 93 -25.17 -16.86 3.81
C ASP A 93 -24.09 -15.92 3.28
N ILE A 94 -23.39 -16.36 2.23
CA ILE A 94 -22.28 -15.63 1.62
C ILE A 94 -22.81 -14.80 0.46
N GLN A 95 -22.82 -13.47 0.63
CA GLN A 95 -23.15 -12.54 -0.45
C GLN A 95 -21.86 -11.97 -1.05
N ARG A 96 -21.47 -12.50 -2.22
CA ARG A 96 -20.32 -12.00 -2.99
C ARG A 96 -20.72 -10.82 -3.86
N LYS A 97 -19.90 -9.76 -3.83
CA LYS A 97 -20.08 -8.59 -4.69
C LYS A 97 -18.73 -8.04 -5.13
N THR A 98 -18.56 -7.90 -6.45
CA THR A 98 -17.43 -7.17 -7.02
C THR A 98 -17.64 -5.67 -6.84
N ILE A 99 -16.68 -4.98 -6.21
CA ILE A 99 -16.77 -3.55 -5.88
C ILE A 99 -15.90 -2.65 -6.77
N LEU A 100 -14.87 -3.21 -7.39
CA LEU A 100 -13.93 -2.51 -8.26
C LEU A 100 -13.65 -3.34 -9.51
N THR A 101 -13.48 -2.67 -10.65
CA THR A 101 -13.16 -3.30 -11.94
C THR A 101 -12.23 -2.43 -12.77
N GLY A 102 -11.41 -3.07 -13.60
CA GLY A 102 -10.54 -2.38 -14.57
C GLY A 102 -9.47 -1.52 -13.88
N ASN A 103 -9.22 -0.31 -14.38
CA ASN A 103 -8.17 0.58 -13.87
C ASN A 103 -8.63 1.48 -12.70
N ASN A 104 -9.74 1.14 -12.03
CA ASN A 104 -10.26 1.94 -10.93
C ASN A 104 -9.73 1.43 -9.59
N SER A 105 -8.96 2.26 -8.87
CA SER A 105 -8.39 1.97 -7.55
C SER A 105 -8.96 2.88 -6.46
N LYS A 106 -10.22 3.33 -6.60
CA LYS A 106 -10.92 4.13 -5.58
C LYS A 106 -11.62 3.25 -4.55
N LEU A 107 -10.82 2.46 -3.83
CA LEU A 107 -11.31 1.50 -2.85
C LEU A 107 -12.12 2.16 -1.74
N ALA A 108 -11.69 3.32 -1.23
CA ALA A 108 -12.41 4.05 -0.18
C ALA A 108 -13.86 4.38 -0.59
N SER A 109 -14.03 4.94 -1.78
CA SER A 109 -15.35 5.26 -2.34
C SER A 109 -16.22 4.02 -2.54
N ALA A 110 -15.65 2.92 -3.04
CA ALA A 110 -16.36 1.66 -3.26
C ALA A 110 -16.81 0.99 -1.95
N LEU A 111 -15.96 0.98 -0.92
CA LEU A 111 -16.34 0.50 0.41
C LEU A 111 -17.46 1.34 1.01
N LYS A 112 -17.37 2.67 0.89
CA LYS A 112 -18.40 3.59 1.41
C LYS A 112 -19.77 3.35 0.77
N SER A 113 -19.85 2.95 -0.50
CA SER A 113 -21.12 2.65 -1.16
C SER A 113 -21.75 1.33 -0.73
N GLU A 114 -20.96 0.40 -0.19
CA GLU A 114 -21.44 -0.91 0.26
C GLU A 114 -21.74 -0.98 1.76
N LEU A 115 -21.43 0.07 2.51
CA LEU A 115 -21.67 0.12 3.95
C LEU A 115 -23.17 0.04 4.29
N ARG A 116 -23.49 -0.94 5.12
CA ARG A 116 -24.79 -1.22 5.73
C ARG A 116 -24.56 -1.31 7.24
N PRO A 117 -25.46 -0.76 8.08
CA PRO A 117 -25.32 -0.88 9.53
C PRO A 117 -25.28 -2.33 10.00
N GLU A 118 -24.61 -2.56 11.14
CA GLU A 118 -24.55 -3.85 11.84
C GLU A 118 -24.11 -5.05 10.97
N SER A 119 -23.32 -4.80 9.93
CA SER A 119 -22.93 -5.81 8.93
C SER A 119 -21.46 -6.22 9.04
N LYS A 120 -21.15 -7.46 8.63
CA LYS A 120 -19.79 -8.00 8.61
C LYS A 120 -19.30 -8.13 7.17
N TYR A 121 -18.10 -7.61 6.91
CA TYR A 121 -17.51 -7.58 5.58
C TYR A 121 -16.18 -8.34 5.55
N LEU A 122 -15.96 -9.06 4.47
CA LEU A 122 -14.66 -9.62 4.11
C LEU A 122 -14.22 -9.00 2.79
N LEU A 123 -13.15 -8.20 2.82
CA LEU A 123 -12.56 -7.59 1.63
C LEU A 123 -11.44 -8.48 1.09
N MET A 124 -11.55 -8.88 -0.18
CA MET A 124 -10.50 -9.54 -0.94
C MET A 124 -9.87 -8.53 -1.90
N SER A 125 -8.71 -8.00 -1.54
CA SER A 125 -8.01 -6.93 -2.29
C SER A 125 -6.52 -6.90 -1.95
N ASP A 126 -5.71 -6.33 -2.85
CA ASP A 126 -4.30 -6.02 -2.63
C ASP A 126 -4.10 -4.87 -1.61
N GLY A 127 -5.19 -4.22 -1.19
CA GLY A 127 -5.21 -3.12 -0.23
C GLY A 127 -4.76 -1.78 -0.80
N ARG A 128 -4.53 -1.69 -2.12
CA ARG A 128 -4.08 -0.45 -2.75
C ARG A 128 -5.27 0.46 -3.03
N SER A 129 -5.20 1.66 -2.44
CA SER A 129 -6.19 2.70 -2.65
C SER A 129 -5.50 3.99 -3.10
N SER A 130 -6.11 4.65 -4.08
CA SER A 130 -5.75 6.03 -4.47
C SER A 130 -6.28 7.09 -3.49
N GLU A 131 -7.13 6.69 -2.54
CA GLU A 131 -7.79 7.54 -1.56
C GLU A 131 -7.49 7.06 -0.13
N ASP A 132 -7.52 7.96 0.83
CA ASP A 132 -7.35 7.64 2.25
C ASP A 132 -8.52 6.76 2.77
N LEU A 133 -8.16 5.63 3.39
CA LEU A 133 -9.10 4.65 3.93
C LEU A 133 -9.52 4.97 5.37
N GLU A 134 -8.77 5.79 6.11
CA GLU A 134 -9.00 6.01 7.54
C GLU A 134 -10.42 6.52 7.84
N ASN A 135 -10.87 7.49 7.04
CA ASN A 135 -12.20 8.08 7.17
C ASN A 135 -13.33 7.08 6.90
N VAL A 136 -13.11 6.14 5.98
CA VAL A 136 -14.11 5.10 5.65
C VAL A 136 -14.15 4.06 6.75
N LEU A 137 -13.00 3.59 7.22
CA LEU A 137 -12.91 2.62 8.33
C LEU A 137 -13.54 3.16 9.62
N ARG A 138 -13.38 4.46 9.91
CA ARG A 138 -14.08 5.11 11.01
C ARG A 138 -15.61 5.03 10.85
N LYS A 139 -16.12 5.28 9.64
CA LYS A 139 -17.55 5.21 9.36
C LYS A 139 -18.11 3.80 9.54
N TYR A 140 -17.36 2.75 9.18
CA TYR A 140 -17.77 1.37 9.45
C TYR A 140 -17.98 1.13 10.95
N ARG A 141 -17.05 1.61 11.78
CA ARG A 141 -17.16 1.51 13.24
C ARG A 141 -18.33 2.30 13.80
N ASP A 142 -18.59 3.50 13.27
CA ASP A 142 -19.71 4.34 13.68
C ASP A 142 -21.07 3.67 13.39
N GLU A 143 -21.14 2.86 12.32
CA GLU A 143 -22.31 2.06 11.93
C GLU A 143 -22.30 0.63 12.51
N ASN A 144 -21.50 0.38 13.56
CA ASN A 144 -21.35 -0.92 14.22
C ASN A 144 -21.04 -2.08 13.26
N SER A 145 -20.29 -1.80 12.20
CA SER A 145 -19.94 -2.74 11.14
C SER A 145 -18.45 -3.04 11.15
N THR A 146 -18.07 -4.27 10.80
CA THR A 146 -16.67 -4.72 10.80
C THR A 146 -16.21 -5.08 9.41
N ILE A 147 -14.96 -4.76 9.09
CA ILE A 147 -14.32 -5.16 7.84
C ILE A 147 -13.05 -5.93 8.17
N SER A 148 -12.98 -7.17 7.68
CA SER A 148 -11.80 -8.02 7.71
C SER A 148 -11.19 -8.04 6.32
N VAL A 149 -9.86 -8.07 6.23
CA VAL A 149 -9.17 -8.16 4.93
C VAL A 149 -8.60 -9.56 4.79
N LEU A 150 -8.95 -10.22 3.70
CA LEU A 150 -8.26 -11.40 3.21
C LEU A 150 -7.29 -10.94 2.13
N LYS A 151 -6.02 -11.29 2.28
CA LYS A 151 -5.01 -11.11 1.24
C LYS A 151 -4.72 -12.49 0.63
N PRO A 152 -5.30 -12.82 -0.55
CA PRO A 152 -5.00 -14.06 -1.24
C PRO A 152 -3.52 -14.17 -1.59
N GLU A 153 -3.08 -15.40 -1.87
CA GLU A 153 -1.80 -15.64 -2.55
C GLU A 153 -1.83 -14.98 -3.93
N MET A 154 -0.64 -14.61 -4.43
CA MET A 154 -0.50 -13.97 -5.73
C MET A 154 0.04 -15.00 -6.72
N GLU A 155 -0.51 -15.02 -7.94
CA GLU A 155 0.08 -15.73 -9.07
C GLU A 155 1.51 -15.23 -9.30
N THR A 156 2.38 -16.13 -9.77
CA THR A 156 3.75 -15.77 -10.15
C THR A 156 3.70 -14.72 -11.26
N GLU A 157 4.36 -13.59 -11.03
CA GLU A 157 4.49 -12.50 -11.99
C GLU A 157 5.91 -11.96 -11.91
N ARG A 158 6.52 -11.75 -13.09
CA ARG A 158 7.88 -11.27 -13.21
C ARG A 158 7.95 -10.06 -14.13
N SER A 159 8.94 -9.21 -13.90
CA SER A 159 9.16 -8.03 -14.71
C SER A 159 10.64 -7.71 -14.78
N VAL A 160 11.06 -7.18 -15.93
CA VAL A 160 12.43 -6.74 -16.16
C VAL A 160 12.47 -5.27 -16.55
N HIS A 161 13.45 -4.55 -16.02
CA HIS A 161 13.70 -3.16 -16.35
C HIS A 161 15.20 -2.94 -16.56
N VAL A 162 15.56 -2.06 -17.50
CA VAL A 162 16.96 -1.69 -17.74
C VAL A 162 17.16 -0.20 -17.44
N SER A 163 17.97 0.07 -16.43
CA SER A 163 18.37 1.39 -15.95
C SER A 163 19.77 1.77 -16.46
N GLY A 164 19.98 3.05 -16.74
CA GLY A 164 21.28 3.61 -17.14
C GLY A 164 21.16 4.87 -18.00
N PRO A 165 22.27 5.55 -18.31
CA PRO A 165 22.27 6.74 -19.17
C PRO A 165 21.72 6.43 -20.57
N SER A 166 20.92 7.34 -21.11
CA SER A 166 20.41 7.24 -22.49
C SER A 166 21.34 7.88 -23.51
N THR A 167 22.25 8.77 -23.08
CA THR A 167 23.17 9.52 -23.93
C THR A 167 24.62 9.48 -23.42
N PRO A 168 25.28 8.30 -23.45
CA PRO A 168 26.69 8.20 -23.11
C PRO A 168 27.56 8.81 -24.22
N VAL A 169 28.83 9.08 -23.91
CA VAL A 169 29.82 9.56 -24.87
C VAL A 169 30.82 8.45 -25.25
N PRO A 170 31.47 8.54 -26.43
CA PRO A 170 32.45 7.56 -26.86
C PRO A 170 33.62 7.38 -25.86
N GLY A 171 34.04 6.14 -25.65
CA GLY A 171 35.16 5.77 -24.78
C GLY A 171 34.85 5.75 -23.29
N ALA A 172 33.78 6.43 -22.82
CA ALA A 172 33.40 6.42 -21.42
C ALA A 172 32.77 5.08 -21.00
N ALA A 173 33.29 4.48 -19.93
CA ALA A 173 32.69 3.30 -19.33
C ALA A 173 31.38 3.68 -18.62
N THR A 174 30.26 3.19 -19.14
CA THR A 174 28.91 3.47 -18.64
C THR A 174 28.32 2.23 -17.99
N LYS A 175 27.76 2.37 -16.79
CA LYS A 175 27.08 1.29 -16.08
C LYS A 175 25.62 1.21 -16.49
N PHE A 176 25.18 0.00 -16.80
CA PHE A 176 23.77 -0.35 -16.99
C PHE A 176 23.37 -1.38 -15.93
N THR A 177 22.15 -1.26 -15.42
CA THR A 177 21.58 -2.16 -14.42
C THR A 177 20.31 -2.78 -14.98
N VAL A 178 20.17 -4.08 -14.85
CA VAL A 178 18.97 -4.85 -15.14
C VAL A 178 18.33 -5.20 -13.81
N ASP A 179 17.15 -4.65 -13.57
CA ASP A 179 16.36 -4.82 -12.36
C ASP A 179 15.24 -5.82 -12.66
N ILE A 180 15.12 -6.83 -11.80
CA ILE A 180 14.12 -7.89 -11.90
C ILE A 180 13.21 -7.77 -10.68
N SER A 181 11.92 -7.65 -10.91
CA SER A 181 10.91 -7.70 -9.84
C SER A 181 10.03 -8.91 -10.05
N SER A 182 9.79 -9.66 -8.98
CA SER A 182 9.03 -10.90 -8.99
C SER A 182 8.14 -10.95 -7.75
N THR A 183 6.97 -11.58 -7.85
CA THR A 183 6.15 -11.93 -6.68
C THR A 183 6.81 -13.04 -5.84
N GLU A 184 7.65 -13.85 -6.47
CA GLU A 184 8.46 -14.91 -5.86
C GLU A 184 9.90 -14.46 -5.58
N GLN A 185 10.53 -15.02 -4.53
CA GLN A 185 11.92 -14.76 -4.16
C GLN A 185 12.87 -15.82 -4.69
N ASP A 186 12.94 -15.99 -6.01
CA ASP A 186 13.80 -16.97 -6.67
C ASP A 186 14.71 -16.36 -7.75
N GLU A 187 15.65 -17.18 -8.25
CA GLU A 187 16.50 -16.77 -9.38
C GLU A 187 15.74 -16.95 -10.70
N VAL A 188 15.75 -15.92 -11.54
CA VAL A 188 14.98 -15.88 -12.78
C VAL A 188 15.92 -15.95 -13.98
N PRO A 189 15.69 -16.83 -14.97
CA PRO A 189 16.49 -16.88 -16.19
C PRO A 189 16.29 -15.59 -17.00
N VAL A 190 17.37 -14.82 -17.16
CA VAL A 190 17.36 -13.55 -17.87
C VAL A 190 18.35 -13.54 -19.00
N LYS A 191 17.88 -13.12 -20.17
CA LYS A 191 18.68 -12.89 -21.35
C LYS A 191 18.77 -11.40 -21.64
N VAL A 192 19.99 -10.87 -21.66
CA VAL A 192 20.27 -9.47 -21.97
C VAL A 192 21.12 -9.39 -23.23
N THR A 193 20.68 -8.59 -24.19
CA THR A 193 21.38 -8.38 -25.46
C THR A 193 21.68 -6.91 -25.68
N LEU A 194 22.82 -6.62 -26.30
CA LEU A 194 23.21 -5.31 -26.83
C LEU A 194 23.41 -5.45 -28.33
N ASP A 195 22.58 -4.79 -29.13
CA ASP A 195 22.58 -4.88 -30.60
C ASP A 195 22.54 -6.33 -31.10
N ASN A 196 21.68 -7.14 -30.48
CA ASN A 196 21.51 -8.57 -30.72
C ASN A 196 22.69 -9.47 -30.29
N ASN A 197 23.74 -8.92 -29.68
CA ASN A 197 24.80 -9.71 -29.06
C ASN A 197 24.46 -9.97 -27.60
N THR A 198 24.48 -11.24 -27.19
CA THR A 198 24.23 -11.64 -25.80
C THR A 198 25.32 -11.09 -24.87
N VAL A 199 24.89 -10.37 -23.83
CA VAL A 199 25.74 -9.86 -22.74
C VAL A 199 25.52 -10.69 -21.48
N LEU A 200 24.30 -11.20 -21.28
CA LEU A 200 23.93 -12.11 -20.19
C LEU A 200 22.95 -13.15 -20.72
N ASP A 201 23.13 -14.39 -20.27
CA ASP A 201 22.19 -15.50 -20.47
C ASP A 201 22.36 -16.44 -19.26
N SER A 202 21.75 -16.05 -18.13
CA SER A 202 21.85 -16.76 -16.85
C SER A 202 20.71 -16.40 -15.90
N SER A 203 20.56 -17.18 -14.84
CA SER A 203 19.63 -16.83 -13.76
C SER A 203 20.16 -15.68 -12.90
N VAL A 204 19.29 -14.75 -12.54
CA VAL A 204 19.61 -13.58 -11.71
C VAL A 204 18.53 -13.43 -10.64
N SER A 205 18.95 -13.13 -9.41
CA SER A 205 18.07 -12.68 -8.34
C SER A 205 18.22 -11.17 -8.13
N GLY A 206 17.10 -10.44 -8.15
CA GLY A 206 17.05 -9.00 -7.88
C GLY A 206 17.64 -8.14 -9.00
N SER A 207 18.95 -7.91 -9.00
CA SER A 207 19.57 -6.99 -9.98
C SER A 207 20.92 -7.48 -10.48
N TRP A 208 21.22 -7.18 -11.75
CA TRP A 208 22.50 -7.44 -12.36
C TRP A 208 23.02 -6.20 -13.08
N SER A 209 24.32 -5.93 -13.01
CA SER A 209 24.91 -4.75 -13.64
C SER A 209 26.08 -5.12 -14.54
N PHE A 210 26.25 -4.36 -15.62
CA PHE A 210 27.40 -4.46 -16.50
C PHE A 210 27.87 -3.07 -16.94
N ASN A 211 29.17 -2.98 -17.26
CA ASN A 211 29.77 -1.78 -17.81
C ASN A 211 29.95 -1.94 -19.31
N ARG A 212 29.65 -0.88 -20.07
CA ARG A 212 29.87 -0.82 -21.51
C ARG A 212 30.51 0.51 -21.91
N SER A 213 31.50 0.45 -22.79
CA SER A 213 32.05 1.61 -23.48
C SER A 213 31.73 1.49 -24.97
N PHE A 214 31.34 2.59 -25.57
CA PHE A 214 31.00 2.67 -26.99
C PHE A 214 32.12 3.39 -27.74
N SER A 215 32.55 2.90 -28.89
CA SER A 215 33.70 3.47 -29.61
C SER A 215 33.36 4.66 -30.50
N SER A 216 32.12 4.77 -30.95
CA SER A 216 31.68 5.76 -31.93
C SER A 216 30.24 6.17 -31.68
N GLU A 217 29.86 7.32 -32.24
CA GLU A 217 28.47 7.78 -32.27
C GLU A 217 27.59 6.80 -33.03
N ALA A 218 26.57 6.29 -32.36
CA ALA A 218 25.61 5.35 -32.90
C ALA A 218 24.42 5.21 -31.94
N VAL A 219 23.32 4.69 -32.48
CA VAL A 219 22.17 4.28 -31.68
C VAL A 219 22.28 2.79 -31.42
N HIS A 220 22.31 2.43 -30.13
CA HIS A 220 22.36 1.07 -29.65
C HIS A 220 21.05 0.69 -28.98
N ARG A 221 20.73 -0.61 -28.98
CA ARG A 221 19.55 -1.14 -28.28
C ARG A 221 19.97 -2.21 -27.29
N ILE A 222 19.64 -1.99 -26.02
CA ILE A 222 19.69 -3.01 -24.98
C ILE A 222 18.31 -3.65 -24.90
N SER A 223 18.25 -4.98 -24.97
CA SER A 223 17.01 -5.73 -24.76
C SER A 223 17.21 -6.70 -23.60
N ALA A 224 16.29 -6.71 -22.64
CA ALA A 224 16.27 -7.68 -21.56
C ALA A 224 14.98 -8.49 -21.65
N GLU A 225 15.10 -9.81 -21.49
CA GLU A 225 13.99 -10.76 -21.59
C GLU A 225 14.07 -11.77 -20.46
N ILE A 226 12.92 -12.05 -19.85
CA ILE A 226 12.69 -13.13 -18.90
C ILE A 226 11.88 -14.21 -19.61
N GLU A 227 12.32 -15.46 -19.53
CA GLU A 227 11.50 -16.60 -19.94
C GLU A 227 10.59 -17.01 -18.78
N SER A 228 9.35 -16.53 -18.82
CA SER A 228 8.32 -16.80 -17.82
C SER A 228 6.95 -16.91 -18.50
N ASP A 229 6.16 -17.87 -18.06
CA ASP A 229 4.77 -18.07 -18.47
C ASP A 229 3.85 -17.50 -17.38
N ASP A 230 3.89 -16.17 -17.23
CA ASP A 230 3.06 -15.41 -16.29
C ASP A 230 1.96 -14.64 -17.02
N ARG A 231 1.07 -14.06 -16.23
CA ARG A 231 -0.13 -13.39 -16.72
C ARG A 231 0.19 -12.17 -17.59
N PHE A 232 1.26 -11.43 -17.27
CA PHE A 232 1.64 -10.23 -18.01
C PHE A 232 2.98 -10.38 -18.74
N SER A 233 3.00 -11.22 -19.77
CA SER A 233 4.14 -11.40 -20.68
C SER A 233 4.76 -10.13 -21.29
N GLY A 234 4.07 -8.99 -21.26
CA GLY A 234 4.61 -7.68 -21.65
C GLY A 234 5.66 -7.14 -20.68
N ASN A 235 5.58 -7.50 -19.39
CA ASN A 235 6.53 -7.10 -18.35
C ASN A 235 7.84 -7.89 -18.42
N ASN A 236 7.81 -9.06 -19.05
CA ASN A 236 8.97 -9.94 -19.23
C ASN A 236 9.95 -9.45 -20.28
N ARG A 237 9.64 -8.37 -21.00
CA ARG A 237 10.50 -7.81 -22.05
C ARG A 237 10.66 -6.31 -21.88
N TYR A 238 11.90 -5.84 -21.92
CA TYR A 238 12.22 -4.43 -21.85
C TYR A 238 13.26 -4.03 -22.89
N TYR A 239 13.05 -2.86 -23.50
CA TYR A 239 13.96 -2.29 -24.49
C TYR A 239 14.43 -0.90 -24.05
N LYS A 240 15.74 -0.70 -24.03
CA LYS A 240 16.36 0.60 -23.81
C LYS A 240 17.15 1.02 -25.04
N THR A 241 16.81 2.18 -25.58
CA THR A 241 17.61 2.84 -26.61
C THR A 241 18.67 3.72 -25.97
N VAL A 242 19.91 3.58 -26.45
CA VAL A 242 21.07 4.34 -26.01
C VAL A 242 21.64 5.05 -27.24
N LYS A 243 21.63 6.39 -27.23
CA LYS A 243 22.16 7.22 -28.31
C LYS A 243 23.52 7.75 -27.89
N VAL A 244 24.60 7.22 -28.45
CA VAL A 244 25.95 7.71 -28.15
C VAL A 244 26.14 9.03 -28.87
N GLU A 245 26.46 10.08 -28.13
CA GLU A 245 26.64 11.44 -28.65
C GLU A 245 28.09 11.90 -28.52
N GLU A 246 28.47 12.88 -29.33
CA GLU A 246 29.82 13.43 -29.30
C GLU A 246 30.17 14.01 -27.92
N LYS A 247 31.46 13.94 -27.57
CA LYS A 247 31.95 14.55 -26.33
C LYS A 247 31.82 16.07 -26.43
N PRO A 248 31.15 16.74 -25.49
CA PRO A 248 31.13 18.20 -25.48
C PRO A 248 32.54 18.76 -25.30
N GLU A 249 32.84 19.86 -25.98
CA GLU A 249 34.12 20.55 -25.83
C GLU A 249 34.13 21.42 -24.58
N ILE A 250 35.16 21.26 -23.74
CA ILE A 250 35.36 22.07 -22.54
C ILE A 250 36.76 22.65 -22.52
N LEU A 251 36.89 23.87 -22.01
CA LEU A 251 38.18 24.52 -21.82
C LEU A 251 38.63 24.32 -20.37
N TYR A 252 39.82 23.79 -20.17
CA TYR A 252 40.49 23.70 -18.88
C TYR A 252 41.61 24.73 -18.82
N ILE A 253 41.49 25.72 -17.93
CA ILE A 253 42.44 26.82 -17.78
C ILE A 253 43.36 26.54 -16.59
N GLY A 254 44.62 26.27 -16.88
CA GLY A 254 45.66 25.92 -15.93
C GLY A 254 46.62 24.88 -16.49
N THR A 255 47.29 24.18 -15.58
CA THR A 255 48.21 23.08 -15.90
C THR A 255 47.46 21.75 -15.93
N GLU A 256 47.82 20.88 -16.87
CA GLU A 256 47.31 19.52 -16.96
C GLU A 256 47.44 18.78 -15.61
N SER A 257 46.38 18.08 -15.21
CA SER A 257 46.26 17.44 -13.90
C SER A 257 45.43 16.17 -13.99
N GLU A 258 45.45 15.36 -12.92
CA GLU A 258 44.61 14.15 -12.82
C GLU A 258 43.11 14.47 -13.04
N LEU A 259 42.67 15.68 -12.72
CA LEU A 259 41.30 16.10 -12.96
C LEU A 259 41.02 16.33 -14.45
N SER A 260 41.92 16.96 -15.21
CA SER A 260 41.74 17.11 -16.67
C SER A 260 41.71 15.74 -17.35
N ASP A 261 42.52 14.79 -16.86
CA ASP A 261 42.53 13.41 -17.36
C ASP A 261 41.19 12.71 -17.09
N LYS A 262 40.63 12.84 -15.88
CA LYS A 262 39.30 12.30 -15.55
C LYS A 262 38.20 12.95 -16.38
N LEU A 263 38.26 14.27 -16.59
CA LEU A 263 37.28 14.98 -17.42
C LEU A 263 37.35 14.53 -18.88
N SER A 264 38.54 14.19 -19.39
CA SER A 264 38.72 13.71 -20.77
C SER A 264 37.95 12.42 -21.09
N GLN A 265 37.52 11.67 -20.06
CA GLN A 265 36.66 10.51 -20.24
C GLN A 265 35.28 10.90 -20.78
N PHE A 266 34.75 12.03 -20.33
CA PHE A 266 33.38 12.48 -20.64
C PHE A 266 33.33 13.67 -21.61
N TYR A 267 34.41 14.45 -21.68
CA TYR A 267 34.49 15.69 -22.45
C TYR A 267 35.71 15.70 -23.36
N ARG A 268 35.67 16.53 -24.41
CA ARG A 268 36.86 16.88 -25.18
C ARG A 268 37.52 18.07 -24.49
N VAL A 269 38.57 17.79 -23.73
CA VAL A 269 39.23 18.80 -22.89
C VAL A 269 40.32 19.49 -23.68
N THR A 270 40.22 20.81 -23.83
CA THR A 270 41.31 21.65 -24.32
C THR A 270 42.00 22.31 -23.14
N VAL A 271 43.28 22.01 -22.91
CA VAL A 271 44.06 22.65 -21.83
C VAL A 271 44.74 23.91 -22.37
N ARG A 272 44.60 25.02 -21.64
CA ARG A 272 45.27 26.31 -21.91
C ARG A 272 45.76 26.93 -20.62
N GLN A 273 46.88 27.63 -20.65
CA GLN A 273 47.35 28.40 -19.48
C GLN A 273 46.57 29.72 -19.33
N GLU A 274 46.05 30.27 -20.42
CA GLU A 274 45.37 31.55 -20.48
C GLU A 274 44.00 31.45 -21.16
N ILE A 275 43.12 32.40 -20.85
CA ILE A 275 41.80 32.51 -21.47
C ILE A 275 42.01 32.94 -22.94
N PRO A 276 41.51 32.17 -23.93
CA PRO A 276 41.51 32.60 -25.32
C PRO A 276 40.55 33.79 -25.52
N ASP A 277 40.71 34.51 -26.63
CA ASP A 277 39.87 35.67 -26.95
C ASP A 277 38.43 35.28 -27.32
N ASP A 278 38.25 34.04 -27.78
CA ASP A 278 36.95 33.47 -28.09
C ASP A 278 36.69 32.20 -27.26
N LEU A 279 35.50 32.16 -26.66
CA LEU A 279 35.02 31.07 -25.84
C LEU A 279 33.79 30.37 -26.44
N SER A 280 33.29 30.80 -27.60
CA SER A 280 32.03 30.31 -28.18
C SER A 280 32.00 28.81 -28.46
N ASP A 281 33.16 28.22 -28.73
CA ASP A 281 33.30 26.80 -29.09
C ASP A 281 33.23 25.88 -27.87
N TYR A 282 33.40 26.43 -26.66
CA TYR A 282 33.41 25.66 -25.43
C TYR A 282 32.04 25.70 -24.76
N TYR A 283 31.54 24.54 -24.36
CA TYR A 283 30.28 24.41 -23.62
C TYR A 283 30.41 24.93 -22.17
N THR A 284 31.56 24.68 -21.56
CA THR A 284 31.88 25.16 -20.21
C THR A 284 33.38 25.38 -20.05
N THR A 285 33.75 26.24 -19.10
CA THR A 285 35.14 26.49 -18.74
C THR A 285 35.42 26.07 -17.29
N VAL A 286 36.54 25.39 -17.07
CA VAL A 286 37.01 24.93 -15.75
C VAL A 286 38.34 25.58 -15.46
N SER A 287 38.51 26.19 -14.29
CA SER A 287 39.77 26.86 -13.93
C SER A 287 40.24 26.50 -12.52
N THR A 288 41.55 26.34 -12.36
CA THR A 288 42.23 26.15 -11.07
C THR A 288 42.72 27.45 -10.45
N ARG A 289 42.51 28.58 -11.12
CA ARG A 289 42.84 29.92 -10.62
C ARG A 289 41.68 30.87 -10.87
N LYS A 290 41.56 31.92 -10.05
CA LYS A 290 40.53 32.93 -10.30
C LYS A 290 40.80 33.61 -11.64
N LEU A 291 39.83 33.51 -12.55
CA LEU A 291 39.86 34.19 -13.83
C LEU A 291 39.39 35.64 -13.70
N ASP A 292 39.82 36.48 -14.63
CA ASP A 292 39.33 37.84 -14.74
C ASP A 292 37.84 37.84 -15.11
N GLU A 293 37.02 38.45 -14.25
CA GLU A 293 35.56 38.44 -14.36
C GLU A 293 35.10 39.15 -15.64
N GLU A 294 35.80 40.22 -16.06
CA GLU A 294 35.46 40.98 -17.27
C GLU A 294 35.60 40.14 -18.54
N ARG A 295 36.58 39.21 -18.56
CA ARG A 295 36.83 38.33 -19.72
C ARG A 295 35.84 37.18 -19.85
N ILE A 296 35.16 36.79 -18.78
CA ILE A 296 34.24 35.65 -18.79
C ILE A 296 32.76 36.06 -18.64
N GLN A 297 32.50 37.33 -18.30
CA GLN A 297 31.16 37.83 -18.02
C GLN A 297 30.20 37.64 -19.19
N ASP A 298 30.62 37.97 -20.42
CA ASP A 298 29.80 37.79 -21.63
C ASP A 298 29.48 36.30 -21.87
N TYR A 299 30.46 35.44 -21.68
CA TYR A 299 30.31 33.99 -21.81
C TYR A 299 29.31 33.41 -20.81
N ILE A 300 29.38 33.81 -19.53
CA ILE A 300 28.43 33.38 -18.50
C ILE A 300 27.03 33.97 -18.74
N THR A 301 26.96 35.24 -19.17
CA THR A 301 25.67 35.93 -19.43
C THR A 301 24.91 35.27 -20.57
N LYS A 302 25.60 34.64 -21.52
CA LYS A 302 25.00 33.81 -22.59
C LYS A 302 24.48 32.45 -22.10
N GLY A 303 24.64 32.13 -20.82
CA GLY A 303 24.15 30.89 -20.20
C GLY A 303 25.16 29.75 -20.16
N ASN A 304 26.42 29.98 -20.55
CA ASN A 304 27.46 28.96 -20.50
C ASN A 304 28.01 28.77 -19.09
N GLY A 305 28.57 27.59 -18.82
CA GLY A 305 29.06 27.22 -17.49
C GLY A 305 30.48 27.73 -17.20
N TYR A 306 30.72 28.18 -15.97
CA TYR A 306 32.06 28.42 -15.43
C TYR A 306 32.21 27.73 -14.08
N LEU A 307 33.23 26.89 -13.96
CA LEU A 307 33.57 26.19 -12.72
C LEU A 307 34.96 26.62 -12.24
N TYR A 308 35.00 27.28 -11.10
CA TYR A 308 36.23 27.61 -10.40
C TYR A 308 36.49 26.59 -9.28
N LEU A 309 37.65 25.95 -9.31
CA LEU A 309 38.02 24.89 -8.37
C LEU A 309 38.76 25.39 -7.12
N GLY A 310 39.06 26.69 -7.04
CA GLY A 310 39.96 27.24 -6.02
C GLY A 310 41.44 27.12 -6.42
N ASP A 311 42.31 27.91 -5.77
CA ASP A 311 43.76 27.85 -5.98
C ASP A 311 44.32 26.49 -5.50
N TYR A 312 44.46 25.56 -6.44
CA TYR A 312 45.07 24.24 -6.21
C TYR A 312 46.59 24.34 -6.30
N ASP A 313 47.25 24.92 -5.28
CA ASP A 313 48.73 25.06 -5.29
C ASP A 313 49.48 23.83 -4.73
N LYS A 314 48.81 22.88 -4.06
CA LYS A 314 49.49 21.65 -3.59
C LYS A 314 48.60 20.42 -3.66
N SER A 315 49.22 19.30 -4.01
CA SER A 315 48.67 17.96 -3.85
C SER A 315 48.03 17.84 -2.47
N ALA A 316 46.70 17.75 -2.44
CA ALA A 316 45.94 17.52 -1.23
C ALA A 316 46.26 16.09 -0.74
N ARG A 317 47.37 15.97 -0.01
CA ARG A 317 47.55 14.87 0.94
C ARG A 317 46.48 15.06 2.01
N HIS A 318 45.42 14.26 1.85
CA HIS A 318 44.39 13.97 2.83
C HIS A 318 43.31 15.06 2.96
N LEU A 319 42.14 14.80 2.37
CA LEU A 319 40.89 15.22 3.02
C LEU A 319 40.89 14.57 4.41
N PRO A 320 40.65 15.31 5.50
CA PRO A 320 40.45 14.69 6.80
C PRO A 320 39.11 13.96 6.76
N LEU A 321 39.13 12.69 6.35
CA LEU A 321 38.08 11.75 6.72
C LEU A 321 38.15 11.66 8.24
N LYS A 322 37.14 12.22 8.90
CA LYS A 322 36.87 11.96 10.31
C LYS A 322 36.69 10.45 10.40
N ALA A 323 37.66 9.74 10.98
CA ALA A 323 37.51 8.32 11.27
C ALA A 323 36.20 8.16 12.06
N SER A 324 35.24 7.42 11.50
CA SER A 324 34.10 6.95 12.27
C SER A 324 34.66 6.10 13.40
N LYS A 325 34.37 6.49 14.64
CA LYS A 325 34.57 5.59 15.79
C LYS A 325 33.61 4.42 15.62
N GLU A 326 34.04 3.37 14.94
CA GLU A 326 33.48 2.05 15.16
C GLU A 326 33.94 1.61 16.55
N ASN A 327 33.01 1.67 17.50
CA ASN A 327 33.12 0.87 18.71
C ASN A 327 32.82 -0.58 18.30
N TYR A 328 33.87 -1.32 17.92
CA TYR A 328 33.88 -2.76 18.14
C TYR A 328 34.18 -2.96 19.62
N ASN A 329 33.13 -3.17 20.42
CA ASN A 329 33.28 -3.89 21.67
C ASN A 329 33.35 -5.37 21.31
N ASP A 330 34.57 -5.92 21.36
CA ASP A 330 34.75 -7.33 21.69
C ASP A 330 34.31 -7.52 23.14
N GLU A 331 33.22 -8.25 23.34
CA GLU A 331 33.04 -9.24 24.42
C GLU A 331 32.09 -10.35 23.93
#